data_AF-A0A535EY77-F1
#
_entry.id   AF-A0A535EY77-F1
#
_cell.length_a   1.000
_cell.length_b   1.000
_cell.length_c   1.000
_cell.angle_alpha   90.00
_cell.angle_beta   90.00
_cell.angle_gamma   90.00
#
_symmetry.space_group_name_H-M   'P 1'
#
loop_
_entity.id
_entity.type
_entity.pdbx_description
1 polymer ?
#
loop_
_entity_poly.entity_id
_entity_poly.type
_entity_poly.pdbx_seq_one_letter_code
_entity_poly.pdbx_strand_id
1 'polypeptide(L)'
;MAPAPTAGGGVSAAGGGPVTRPLVVAVDGPAGAGKSAVSRRVAEALGVPFVDSGMFYRAVAWLALEEGVASDDVERLVELVPRLRVEAE
;
A
#
# COMPACT_ATOMS: atom_id res chain seq x y z
N MET A 1 -6.89 16.52 -20.27
CA MET A 1 -5.42 16.35 -20.14
C MET A 1 -5.12 16.27 -18.65
N ALA A 2 -4.81 15.07 -18.13
CA ALA A 2 -4.56 14.87 -16.70
C ALA A 2 -3.28 15.61 -16.27
N PRO A 3 -3.24 16.24 -15.07
CA PRO A 3 -2.00 16.78 -14.53
C PRO A 3 -1.07 15.65 -14.05
N ALA A 4 0.23 15.87 -14.28
CA ALA A 4 1.35 14.98 -13.99
C ALA A 4 1.50 14.64 -12.49
N PRO A 5 2.15 13.50 -12.14
CA PRO A 5 2.40 13.13 -10.75
C PRO A 5 3.32 14.14 -10.07
N THR A 6 2.84 14.76 -8.99
CA THR A 6 3.63 15.70 -8.18
C THR A 6 4.64 14.93 -7.35
N ALA A 7 5.91 15.05 -7.73
CA ALA A 7 7.06 14.64 -6.93
C ALA A 7 6.99 15.26 -5.51
N GLY A 8 7.41 14.47 -4.53
CA GLY A 8 7.34 14.77 -3.09
C GLY A 8 7.83 16.17 -2.72
N GLY A 9 7.01 16.84 -1.92
CA GLY A 9 7.20 18.23 -1.49
C GLY A 9 8.37 18.41 -0.52
N GLY A 10 9.18 19.42 -0.86
CA GLY A 10 9.61 20.53 0.00
C GLY A 10 10.04 20.22 1.44
N VAL A 11 11.32 20.41 1.70
CA VAL A 11 11.83 20.68 3.06
C VAL A 11 11.44 22.12 3.41
N SER A 12 10.40 22.30 4.22
CA SER A 12 10.13 23.57 4.89
C SER A 12 10.93 23.62 6.20
N ALA A 13 11.92 24.51 6.26
CA ALA A 13 12.70 24.79 7.44
C ALA A 13 12.11 25.99 8.19
N ALA A 14 11.34 25.73 9.25
CA ALA A 14 11.12 26.69 10.34
C ALA A 14 10.48 26.01 11.58
N GLY A 15 11.25 25.92 12.67
CA GLY A 15 10.75 25.90 14.06
C GLY A 15 10.25 24.57 14.65
N GLY A 16 11.06 23.96 15.54
CA GLY A 16 10.57 23.08 16.61
C GLY A 16 11.24 21.70 16.73
N GLY A 17 12.31 21.59 17.52
CA GLY A 17 12.92 20.32 18.00
C GLY A 17 13.43 19.36 16.91
N PRO A 18 14.22 18.32 17.27
CA PRO A 18 14.50 17.24 16.33
C PRO A 18 13.19 16.48 16.05
N VAL A 19 12.57 16.73 14.89
CA VAL A 19 11.45 15.93 14.41
C VAL A 19 12.01 14.60 13.95
N THR A 20 11.97 13.58 14.81
CA THR A 20 12.25 12.20 14.40
C THR A 20 11.10 11.74 13.53
N ARG A 21 11.27 11.79 12.20
CA ARG A 21 10.28 11.19 11.30
C ARG A 21 10.31 9.67 11.46
N PRO A 22 9.15 9.00 11.49
CA PRO A 22 9.10 7.54 11.44
C PRO A 22 9.84 7.03 10.19
N LEU A 23 10.57 5.92 10.33
CA LEU A 23 11.21 5.26 9.19
C LEU A 23 10.12 4.62 8.32
N VAL A 24 10.10 4.97 7.03
CA VAL A 24 9.21 4.39 6.03
C VAL A 24 10.05 3.87 4.87
N VAL A 25 9.87 2.60 4.52
CA VAL A 25 10.61 1.94 3.44
C VAL A 25 9.60 1.40 2.42
N ALA A 26 9.70 1.87 1.17
CA ALA A 26 8.94 1.35 0.04
C ALA A 26 9.79 0.32 -0.72
N VAL A 27 9.19 -0.81 -1.11
CA VAL A 27 9.87 -1.89 -1.84
C VAL A 27 9.05 -2.30 -3.06
N ASP A 28 9.50 -1.90 -4.23
CA ASP A 28 8.82 -2.10 -5.51
C ASP A 28 9.63 -3.00 -6.46
N GLY A 29 8.94 -3.59 -7.45
CA GLY A 29 9.54 -4.50 -8.42
C GLY A 29 8.50 -5.48 -9.00
N PRO A 30 8.87 -6.27 -10.01
CA PRO A 30 7.92 -7.12 -10.74
C PRO A 30 7.35 -8.27 -9.89
N ALA A 31 6.23 -8.85 -10.33
CA ALA A 31 5.69 -10.05 -9.71
C ALA A 31 6.75 -11.17 -9.68
N GLY A 32 6.79 -11.95 -8.59
CA GLY A 32 7.77 -13.04 -8.44
C GLY A 32 9.18 -12.63 -7.98
N ALA A 33 9.49 -11.32 -7.87
CA ALA A 33 10.82 -10.86 -7.42
C ALA A 33 11.13 -11.09 -5.91
N GLY A 34 10.24 -11.73 -5.16
CA GLY A 34 10.44 -12.00 -3.73
C GLY A 34 10.24 -10.82 -2.78
N LYS A 35 9.65 -9.71 -3.24
CA LYS A 35 9.48 -8.46 -2.46
C LYS A 35 8.87 -8.69 -1.07
N SER A 36 7.69 -9.29 -0.98
CA SER A 36 7.03 -9.51 0.31
C SER A 36 7.89 -10.35 1.27
N ALA A 37 8.63 -11.34 0.75
CA ALA A 37 9.52 -12.17 1.56
C ALA A 37 10.75 -11.40 2.07
N VAL A 38 11.38 -10.58 1.22
CA VAL A 38 12.52 -9.74 1.60
C VAL A 38 12.08 -8.62 2.55
N SER A 39 11.01 -7.90 2.21
CA SER A 39 10.47 -6.80 3.01
C SER A 39 10.05 -7.24 4.40
N ARG A 40 9.46 -8.43 4.54
CA ARG A 40 9.10 -8.99 5.85
C ARG A 40 10.35 -9.22 6.72
N ARG A 41 11.39 -9.87 6.17
CA ARG A 41 12.66 -10.08 6.90
C ARG A 41 13.36 -8.77 7.25
N VAL A 42 13.31 -7.78 6.37
CA VAL A 42 13.85 -6.44 6.64
C VAL A 42 13.07 -5.76 7.76
N ALA A 43 11.74 -5.84 7.74
CA ALA A 43 10.90 -5.27 8.78
C ALA A 43 11.16 -5.92 10.15
N GLU A 44 11.27 -7.24 10.20
CA GLU A 44 11.67 -8.01 11.40
C GLU A 44 13.06 -7.58 11.91
N ALA A 45 14.05 -7.48 11.03
CA ALA A 45 15.41 -7.09 11.39
C ALA A 45 15.51 -5.65 11.90
N LEU A 46 14.64 -4.75 11.40
CA LEU A 46 14.58 -3.35 11.81
C LEU A 46 13.62 -3.09 12.98
N GLY A 47 12.84 -4.09 13.39
CA GLY A 47 11.80 -3.93 14.42
C GLY A 47 10.70 -2.95 14.01
N VAL A 48 10.36 -2.88 12.72
CA VAL A 48 9.31 -1.99 12.18
C VAL A 48 8.12 -2.79 11.66
N PRO A 49 6.91 -2.20 11.60
CA PRO A 49 5.76 -2.85 10.99
C PRO A 49 5.96 -3.18 9.51
N PHE A 50 5.38 -4.29 9.07
CA PHE A 50 5.33 -4.70 7.66
C PHE A 50 3.92 -4.48 7.09
N VAL A 51 3.83 -4.00 5.86
CA VAL A 51 2.56 -3.83 5.13
C VAL A 51 2.71 -4.43 3.73
N ASP A 52 1.89 -5.45 3.40
CA ASP A 52 1.79 -5.99 2.04
C ASP A 52 0.70 -5.24 1.27
N SER A 53 1.06 -4.20 0.52
CA SER A 53 0.08 -3.45 -0.29
C SER A 53 -0.68 -4.35 -1.28
N GLY A 54 -0.06 -5.42 -1.77
CA GLY A 54 -0.68 -6.37 -2.69
C GLY A 54 -1.85 -7.14 -2.07
N MET A 55 -1.89 -7.28 -0.74
CA MET A 55 -2.99 -7.98 -0.06
C MET A 55 -4.32 -7.25 -0.23
N PHE A 56 -4.32 -5.91 -0.23
CA PHE A 56 -5.54 -5.11 -0.38
C PHE A 56 -6.14 -5.27 -1.77
N TYR A 57 -5.31 -5.18 -2.81
CA TYR A 57 -5.74 -5.38 -4.20
C TYR A 57 -6.30 -6.78 -4.42
N ARG A 58 -5.65 -7.81 -3.85
CA ARG A 58 -6.13 -9.20 -3.95
C ARG A 58 -7.44 -9.40 -3.18
N ALA A 59 -7.62 -8.76 -2.03
CA ALA A 59 -8.86 -8.86 -1.25
C ALA A 59 -10.05 -8.22 -2.00
N VAL A 60 -9.87 -7.05 -2.63
CA VAL A 60 -10.90 -6.43 -3.50
C VAL A 60 -11.22 -7.35 -4.67
N ALA A 61 -10.20 -7.86 -5.37
CA ALA A 61 -10.40 -8.75 -6.51
C ALA A 61 -11.16 -10.02 -6.11
N TRP A 62 -10.83 -10.61 -4.96
CA TRP A 62 -11.53 -11.78 -4.43
C TRP A 62 -13.00 -11.46 -4.13
N LEU A 63 -13.30 -10.37 -3.42
CA LEU A 63 -14.68 -9.99 -3.11
C LEU A 63 -15.49 -9.65 -4.38
N ALA A 64 -14.86 -9.04 -5.37
CA ALA A 64 -15.49 -8.77 -6.66
C ALA A 64 -15.88 -10.05 -7.39
N LEU A 65 -15.01 -11.07 -7.37
CA LEU A 65 -15.31 -12.39 -7.94
C LEU A 65 -16.47 -13.07 -7.21
N GLU A 66 -16.49 -13.01 -5.87
CA GLU A 66 -17.58 -13.58 -5.06
C GLU A 66 -18.94 -12.90 -5.32
N GLU A 67 -18.94 -11.59 -5.59
CA GLU A 67 -20.16 -10.81 -5.83
C GLU A 67 -20.52 -10.62 -7.31
N GLY A 68 -19.76 -11.22 -8.22
CA GLY A 68 -19.98 -11.10 -9.66
C GLY A 68 -19.82 -9.67 -10.18
N VAL A 69 -18.98 -8.85 -9.54
CA VAL A 69 -18.64 -7.50 -10.00
C VAL A 69 -17.54 -7.61 -11.06
N ALA A 70 -17.80 -7.00 -12.23
CA ALA A 70 -16.85 -7.01 -13.33
C ALA A 70 -15.59 -6.20 -13.01
N SER A 71 -14.43 -6.64 -13.52
CA SER A 71 -13.14 -6.00 -13.21
C SER A 71 -12.96 -4.61 -13.85
N ASP A 72 -13.81 -4.27 -14.82
CA ASP A 72 -13.87 -2.98 -15.50
C ASP A 72 -14.96 -2.05 -14.94
N ASP A 73 -15.79 -2.52 -14.00
CA ASP A 73 -16.78 -1.70 -13.29
C ASP A 73 -16.14 -1.05 -12.05
N VAL A 74 -15.41 0.03 -12.30
CA VAL A 74 -14.62 0.74 -11.28
C VAL A 74 -15.49 1.24 -10.14
N GLU A 75 -16.66 1.80 -10.45
CA GLU A 75 -17.60 2.32 -9.46
C GLU A 75 -18.03 1.21 -8.48
N ARG A 76 -18.45 0.06 -9.00
CA ARG A 76 -18.85 -1.08 -8.16
C ARG A 76 -17.67 -1.66 -7.38
N LEU A 77 -16.48 -1.70 -7.95
CA LEU A 77 -15.27 -2.15 -7.23
C LEU A 77 -14.94 -1.22 -6.05
N VAL A 78 -15.11 0.10 -6.21
CA VAL A 78 -14.88 1.07 -5.13
C VAL A 78 -15.90 0.90 -4.00
N GLU A 79 -17.16 0.58 -4.32
CA GLU A 79 -18.20 0.28 -3.31
C GLU A 79 -17.85 -0.94 -2.44
N LEU A 80 -17.03 -1.87 -2.94
CA LEU A 80 -16.58 -3.04 -2.18
C LEU A 80 -15.53 -2.71 -1.11
N VAL A 81 -14.68 -1.70 -1.35
CA VAL A 81 -13.55 -1.34 -0.48
C VAL A 81 -13.96 -1.13 1.00
N PRO A 82 -14.97 -0.31 1.36
CA PRO A 82 -15.33 -0.08 2.75
C PRO A 82 -15.87 -1.32 3.48
N ARG A 83 -16.24 -2.38 2.74
CA ARG A 83 -16.77 -3.65 3.27
C ARG A 83 -15.65 -4.63 3.61
N LEU A 84 -14.45 -4.42 3.09
CA LEU A 84 -13.32 -5.30 3.33
C LEU A 84 -12.81 -5.17 4.77
N ARG A 85 -12.54 -6.32 5.35
CA ARG A 85 -11.76 -6.49 6.57
C ARG A 85 -10.59 -7.38 6.20
N VAL A 86 -9.38 -6.86 6.37
CA VAL A 86 -8.15 -7.56 6.02
C VAL A 86 -7.29 -7.61 7.26
N GLU A 87 -7.02 -8.83 7.72
CA GLU A 87 -6.11 -9.09 8.83
C GLU A 87 -4.73 -9.40 8.25
N ALA A 88 -3.71 -8.72 8.76
CA ALA A 88 -2.33 -9.03 8.46
C ALA A 88 -1.75 -9.82 9.64
N GLU A 89 -1.11 -10.94 9.34
CA GLU A 89 -0.28 -11.71 10.28
C GLU A 89 1.08 -11.04 10.52
#